data_AF-A0A7W0X2L8-F1
#
_entry.id   AF-A0A7W0X2L8-F1
#
_cell.length_a   1.000
_cell.length_b   1.000
_cell.length_c   1.000
_cell.angle_alpha   90.00
_cell.angle_beta   90.00
_cell.angle_gamma   90.00
#
_symmetry.space_group_name_H-M   'P 1'
#
loop_
_entity.id
_entity.type
_entity.pdbx_description
1 polymer ?
#
loop_
_entity_poly.entity_id
_entity_poly.type
_entity_poly.pdbx_seq_one_letter_code
_entity_poly.pdbx_strand_id
1 'polypeptide(L)' 'MCGITGIFDTRGRREIDRAIVTRMNESQHHRGPDEGGLHIEPGIGLGHRRLSIIDLS' A
#
# COMPACT_ATOMS: atom_id res chain seq x y z
N MET A 1 -13.78 4.75 -2.97
CA MET A 1 -12.88 5.63 -2.18
C MET A 1 -11.57 4.90 -2.03
N CYS A 2 -10.43 5.46 -2.44
CA CYS A 2 -9.12 4.81 -2.42
C CYS A 2 -8.75 4.17 -1.06
N GLY A 3 -7.97 3.09 -1.11
CA GLY A 3 -7.35 2.44 0.04
C GLY A 3 -5.91 2.87 0.25
N ILE A 4 -5.51 3.03 1.51
CA ILE A 4 -4.11 3.26 1.93
C ILE A 4 -3.80 2.22 3.01
N THR A 5 -2.62 1.63 2.93
CA THR A 5 -2.12 0.64 3.89
C THR A 5 -0.65 0.90 4.19
N GLY A 6 -0.18 0.51 5.37
CA GLY A 6 1.25 0.57 5.65
C GLY A 6 1.68 -0.03 6.97
N ILE A 7 2.96 -0.33 7.05
CA ILE A 7 3.70 -0.74 8.24
C ILE A 7 4.84 0.25 8.43
N PHE A 8 4.97 0.77 9.65
CA PHE A 8 6.06 1.66 10.03
C PHE A 8 6.75 1.09 11.27
N ASP A 9 8.03 0.75 11.14
CA ASP A 9 8.89 0.43 12.26
C ASP A 9 9.36 1.73 12.91
N THR A 10 8.84 2.04 14.09
CA THR A 10 9.17 3.25 14.84
C THR A 10 10.64 3.33 15.27
N ARG A 11 11.40 2.25 15.11
CA ARG A 11 12.85 2.19 15.36
C ARG A 11 13.68 2.28 14.08
N GLY A 12 13.06 2.22 12.90
CA GLY A 12 13.64 2.49 11.58
C GLY A 12 14.72 1.51 11.11
N ARG A 13 14.70 0.25 11.58
CA ARG A 13 15.80 -0.70 11.31
C ARG A 13 15.35 -2.03 10.74
N ARG A 14 14.06 -2.35 10.85
CA ARG A 14 13.52 -3.64 10.39
C ARG A 14 13.22 -3.60 8.90
N GLU A 15 13.68 -4.63 8.18
CA GLU A 15 13.18 -4.89 6.82
C GLU A 15 11.69 -5.24 6.87
N ILE A 16 10.90 -4.56 6.04
CA ILE A 16 9.46 -4.83 5.93
C ILE A 16 9.23 -5.91 4.88
N ASP A 17 8.60 -7.00 5.28
CA ASP A 17 8.25 -8.09 4.37
C ASP A 17 7.21 -7.62 3.34
N ARG A 18 7.62 -7.61 2.06
CA ARG A 18 6.78 -7.24 0.92
C ARG A 18 5.52 -8.08 0.83
N ALA A 19 5.56 -9.36 1.19
CA ALA A 19 4.40 -10.24 1.13
C ALA A 19 3.30 -9.81 2.12
N ILE A 20 3.68 -9.32 3.30
CA ILE A 20 2.72 -8.81 4.29
C ILE A 20 2.04 -7.55 3.77
N VAL A 21 2.82 -6.57 3.29
CA VAL A 21 2.28 -5.32 2.75
C VAL A 21 1.40 -5.58 1.52
N THR A 22 1.78 -6.55 0.68
CA THR A 22 0.97 -6.99 -0.46
C THR A 22 -0.40 -7.49 0.00
N ARG A 23 -0.45 -8.42 0.97
CA ARG A 23 -1.72 -8.95 1.50
C ARG A 23 -2.58 -7.88 2.15
N MET A 24 -1.97 -6.94 2.89
CA MET A 24 -2.68 -5.78 3.44
C MET A 24 -3.30 -4.95 2.31
N ASN A 25 -2.52 -4.65 1.27
CA ASN A 25 -2.99 -3.84 0.13
C ASN A 25 -4.09 -4.54 -0.68
N GLU A 26 -3.97 -5.85 -0.93
CA GLU A 26 -5.00 -6.66 -1.61
C GLU A 26 -6.32 -6.74 -0.83
N SER A 27 -6.27 -6.74 0.51
CA SER A 27 -7.51 -6.72 1.33
C SER A 27 -8.38 -5.48 1.06
N GLN A 28 -7.76 -4.40 0.58
CA GLN A 28 -8.42 -3.13 0.26
C GLN A 28 -8.81 -3.02 -1.22
N HIS A 29 -8.69 -4.08 -2.03
CA HIS A 29 -8.97 -4.02 -3.48
C HIS A 29 -10.36 -3.44 -3.81
N HIS A 30 -11.40 -3.84 -3.06
CA HIS A 30 -12.77 -3.34 -3.22
C HIS A 30 -12.93 -1.81 -3.08
N ARG A 31 -11.95 -1.12 -2.48
CA ARG A 31 -11.94 0.34 -2.32
C ARG A 31 -11.38 1.09 -3.53
N GLY A 32 -10.47 0.43 -4.27
CA GLY A 32 -9.76 0.98 -5.41
C GLY A 32 -9.34 -0.14 -6.37
N PRO A 33 -10.25 -0.55 -7.28
CA PRO A 33 -10.02 -1.67 -8.20
C PRO A 33 -9.17 -1.29 -9.42
N ASP A 34 -8.95 0.00 -9.69
CA ASP A 34 -8.34 0.46 -10.93
C ASP A 34 -6.83 0.29 -10.94
N GLU A 35 -6.16 0.71 -9.86
CA GLU A 35 -4.70 0.65 -9.74
C GLU A 35 -4.25 0.33 -8.31
N GLY A 36 -3.03 -0.18 -8.18
CA GLY A 36 -2.40 -0.37 -6.88
C GLY A 36 -0.89 -0.46 -6.99
N GLY A 37 -0.22 -0.05 -5.91
CA GLY A 37 1.23 0.00 -5.85
C GLY A 37 1.73 -0.19 -4.43
N LEU A 38 3.01 -0.55 -4.32
CA LEU A 38 3.71 -0.73 -3.06
C LEU A 38 5.00 0.09 -3.09
N HIS A 39 5.33 0.72 -1.96
CA HIS A 39 6.63 1.32 -1.69
C HIS A 39 7.25 0.59 -0.50
N ILE A 40 8.45 0.03 -0.66
CA ILE A 40 9.16 -0.70 0.41
C ILE A 40 10.58 -0.15 0.51
N GLU A 41 10.96 0.24 1.71
CA GLU A 41 12.32 0.64 2.07
C GLU A 41 12.57 0.24 3.55
N PRO A 42 13.82 0.33 4.06
CA PRO A 42 14.11 -0.03 5.44
C PRO A 42 13.20 0.70 6.45
N GLY A 43 12.49 -0.06 7.29
CA GLY A 43 11.61 0.47 8.33
C GLY A 43 10.23 0.94 7.87
N ILE A 44 9.92 0.94 6.57
CA ILE A 44 8.59 1.36 6.10
C ILE A 44 8.14 0.58 4.86
N GLY A 45 6.87 0.19 4.89
CA GLY A 45 6.17 -0.37 3.75
C GLY A 45 4.83 0.33 3.60
N LEU A 46 4.57 0.92 2.45
CA LEU A 46 3.32 1.59 2.12
C LEU A 46 2.66 0.89 0.93
N GLY A 47 1.34 0.92 0.88
CA GLY A 47 0.57 0.41 -0.23
C GLY A 47 -0.66 1.27 -0.48
N HIS A 48 -1.08 1.36 -1.74
CA HIS A 48 -2.31 2.02 -2.12
C HIS A 48 -3.18 1.18 -3.05
N ARG A 49 -4.49 1.48 -3.03
CA ARG A 49 -5.53 1.05 -3.97
C ARG A 49 -6.25 2.27 -4.48
N ARG A 50 -6.19 2.55 -5.77
CA ARG A 50 -6.78 3.73 -6.37
C ARG A 50 -8.14 3.39 -6.99
N LEU A 51 -9.15 4.17 -6.64
CA LEU A 51 -10.35 4.33 -7.44
C LEU A 51 -10.17 5.66 -8.18
N SER A 52 -10.03 5.60 -9.49
CA SER A 52 -9.76 6.71 -10.38
C SER A 52 -11.06 7.47 -10.64
N ILE A 53 -11.18 8.66 -10.05
CA ILE A 53 -12.36 9.55 -10.18
C ILE A 53 -11.97 10.87 -10.88
N ILE A 54 -10.77 11.36 -10.62
CA ILE A 54 -10.20 12.59 -11.18
C ILE A 54 -8.83 12.23 -11.73
N ASP A 55 -8.48 12.85 -12.86
CA ASP A 55 -7.19 12.69 -13.54
C ASP A 55 -6.95 11.25 -13.99
N LEU A 56 -7.74 10.82 -14.99
CA LEU A 56 -7.81 9.43 -15.47
C LEU A 56 -6.83 9.11 -16.61
N SER A 57 -6.05 10.11 -17.06
CA SER A 57 -5.23 10.09 -18.28
C SER A 57 -3.74 10.03 -17.99
#